data_AF-A0A2A4GXI9-F1
#
_entry.id   AF-A0A2A4GXI9-F1
#
_cell.length_a   1.000
_cell.length_b   1.000
_cell.length_c   1.000
_cell.angle_alpha   90.00
_cell.angle_beta   90.00
_cell.angle_gamma   90.00
#
_symmetry.space_group_name_H-M   'P 1'
#
loop_
_entity.id
_entity.type
_entity.pdbx_description
1 polymer ?
#
loop_
_entity_poly.entity_id
_entity_poly.type
_entity_poly.pdbx_seq_one_letter_code
_entity_poly.pdbx_strand_id
1 'polypeptide(L)' 'MLGMSQSEMASIMKISLQSYSKKENGKVAFKDSEKILFKSLLSPIFKNITIDEIFFANKLSEVEKGVNANDNTSIE' A
#
# COMPACT_ATOMS: atom_id res chain seq x y z
N MET A 1 -1.35 5.91 -14.09
CA MET A 1 -1.77 4.51 -13.88
C MET A 1 -3.29 4.45 -13.98
N LEU A 2 -3.88 3.37 -14.49
CA LEU A 2 -5.34 3.22 -14.77
C LEU A 2 -5.95 4.10 -15.88
N GLY A 3 -5.13 4.90 -16.58
CA GLY A 3 -5.65 5.85 -17.59
C GLY A 3 -6.41 7.03 -16.99
N MET A 4 -6.37 7.20 -15.67
CA MET A 4 -7.02 8.29 -14.95
C MET A 4 -6.01 9.38 -14.57
N SER A 5 -6.46 10.63 -14.58
CA SER A 5 -5.74 11.76 -14.02
C SER A 5 -5.77 11.75 -12.48
N GLN A 6 -4.85 12.50 -11.86
CA GLN A 6 -4.83 12.67 -10.40
C GLN A 6 -6.14 13.30 -9.88
N SER A 7 -6.78 14.17 -10.66
CA SER A 7 -8.04 14.83 -10.29
C SER A 7 -9.21 13.86 -10.28
N GLU A 8 -9.29 12.97 -11.27
CA GLU A 8 -10.31 11.92 -11.32
C GLU A 8 -10.13 10.94 -10.15
N MET A 9 -8.89 10.54 -9.88
CA MET A 9 -8.60 9.64 -8.76
C MET A 9 -8.94 10.28 -7.41
N ALA A 10 -8.60 11.56 -7.21
CA ALA A 10 -8.96 12.30 -6.01
C ALA A 10 -10.49 12.36 -5.82
N SER A 11 -11.24 12.53 -6.91
CA SER A 11 -12.71 12.56 -6.90
C SER A 11 -13.31 11.21 -6.53
N ILE A 12 -12.81 10.13 -7.13
CA ILE A 12 -13.21 8.74 -6.81
C ILE A 12 -12.89 8.41 -5.35
N MET A 13 -11.72 8.82 -4.88
CA MET A 13 -11.25 8.59 -3.52
C MET A 13 -11.86 9.55 -2.48
N LYS A 14 -12.67 10.53 -2.92
CA LYS A 14 -13.30 11.56 -2.07
C LYS A 14 -12.29 12.32 -1.20
N ILE A 15 -11.13 12.66 -1.77
CA ILE A 15 -10.08 13.46 -1.14
C ILE A 15 -9.68 14.63 -2.03
N SER A 16 -8.94 15.59 -1.49
CA SER A 16 -8.43 16.69 -2.33
C SER A 16 -7.34 16.21 -3.29
N LEU A 17 -7.19 16.91 -4.42
CA LEU A 17 -6.12 16.67 -5.39
C LEU A 17 -4.74 16.72 -4.72
N GLN A 18 -4.52 17.67 -3.81
CA GLN A 18 -3.25 17.79 -3.09
C GLN A 18 -3.02 16.60 -2.16
N SER A 19 -4.08 16.08 -1.52
CA SER A 19 -4.00 14.88 -0.68
C SER A 19 -3.62 13.66 -1.51
N TYR A 20 -4.30 13.43 -2.64
CA TYR A 20 -3.97 12.34 -3.54
C TYR A 20 -2.54 12.46 -4.09
N SER A 21 -2.16 13.64 -4.58
CA SER A 21 -0.81 13.90 -5.10
C SER A 21 0.28 13.64 -4.06
N LYS A 22 0.10 14.07 -2.80
CA LYS A 22 1.05 13.78 -1.72
C LYS A 22 1.15 12.29 -1.42
N LYS A 23 0.04 11.55 -1.49
CA LYS A 23 0.00 10.10 -1.26
C LYS A 23 0.68 9.32 -2.37
N GLU A 24 0.42 9.68 -3.62
CA GLU A 24 1.05 9.06 -4.79
C GLU A 24 2.57 9.28 -4.79
N ASN A 25 3.03 10.45 -4.35
CA ASN A 25 4.45 10.75 -4.16
C ASN A 25 5.06 10.18 -2.86
N GLY A 26 4.32 9.38 -2.08
CA GLY A 26 4.81 8.76 -0.84
C GLY A 26 5.04 9.73 0.33
N LYS A 27 4.67 11.01 0.20
CA LYS A 27 4.84 12.03 1.26
C LYS A 27 3.87 11.84 2.43
N VAL A 28 2.71 11.24 2.16
CA VAL A 28 1.66 10.98 3.14
C VAL A 28 1.13 9.56 2.91
N ALA A 29 0.96 8.78 3.97
CA ALA A 29 0.40 7.44 3.85
C ALA A 29 -1.10 7.47 3.51
N PHE A 30 -1.59 6.42 2.84
CA PHE A 30 -3.02 6.17 2.72
C PHE A 30 -3.60 5.73 4.07
N LYS A 31 -4.78 6.23 4.42
CA LYS A 31 -5.58 5.72 5.55
C LYS A 31 -6.14 4.35 5.20
N ASP A 32 -6.52 3.56 6.19
CA ASP A 32 -7.01 2.20 5.93
C ASP A 32 -8.28 2.18 5.08
N SER A 33 -9.20 3.13 5.29
CA SER A 33 -10.38 3.30 4.42
C SER A 33 -10.00 3.64 2.97
N GLU A 34 -8.96 4.46 2.77
CA GLU A 34 -8.45 4.81 1.45
C GLU A 34 -7.73 3.62 0.79
N LYS A 35 -7.01 2.79 1.55
CA LYS A 35 -6.37 1.57 1.05
C LYS A 35 -7.40 0.55 0.55
N ILE A 36 -8.49 0.36 1.30
CA ILE A 36 -9.60 -0.52 0.90
C ILE A 36 -10.22 -0.04 -0.41
N LEU A 37 -10.48 1.27 -0.52
CA LEU A 37 -11.03 1.86 -1.73
C LEU A 37 -10.07 1.76 -2.91
N PHE A 38 -8.77 2.03 -2.70
CA PHE A 38 -7.77 1.91 -3.75
C PHE A 38 -7.65 0.45 -4.24
N LYS A 39 -7.67 -0.53 -3.34
CA LYS A 39 -7.74 -1.95 -3.70
C LYS A 39 -8.95 -2.25 -4.57
N SER A 40 -10.15 -1.75 -4.22
CA SER A 40 -11.36 -2.03 -5.00
C SER A 40 -11.29 -1.49 -6.43
N LEU A 41 -10.56 -0.39 -6.67
CA LEU A 41 -10.30 0.15 -8.00
C LEU A 41 -9.35 -0.74 -8.83
N LEU A 42 -8.46 -1.46 -8.17
CA LEU A 42 -7.51 -2.36 -8.81
C LEU A 42 -8.07 -3.77 -9.04
N SER A 43 -9.01 -4.22 -8.21
CA SER A 43 -9.60 -5.57 -8.28
C SER A 43 -10.10 -5.99 -9.68
N PRO A 44 -10.70 -5.12 -10.51
CA PRO A 44 -11.14 -5.50 -11.86
C PRO A 44 -9.99 -5.84 -12.81
N ILE A 45 -8.79 -5.32 -12.55
CA ILE A 45 -7.60 -5.47 -13.40
C ILE A 45 -6.68 -6.55 -12.82
N PHE A 46 -6.56 -6.61 -11.49
CA PHE A 46 -5.71 -7.53 -10.76
C PHE A 46 -6.56 -8.37 -9.80
N LYS A 47 -6.96 -9.56 -10.27
CA LYS A 47 -8.02 -10.37 -9.64
C LYS A 47 -7.73 -10.81 -8.20
N ASN A 48 -6.46 -10.87 -7.79
CA ASN A 48 -6.03 -11.39 -6.49
C ASN A 48 -5.12 -10.42 -5.72
N ILE A 49 -5.06 -9.14 -6.11
CA ILE A 49 -4.16 -8.17 -5.45
C ILE A 49 -4.60 -7.92 -4.00
N THR A 50 -3.64 -7.96 -3.08
CA THR A 50 -3.85 -7.68 -1.66
C THR A 50 -3.40 -6.27 -1.28
N ILE A 51 -3.87 -5.77 -0.14
CA ILE A 51 -3.42 -4.47 0.39
C ILE A 51 -1.91 -4.50 0.67
N ASP A 52 -1.40 -5.64 1.12
CA ASP A 52 0.01 -5.79 1.46
C ASP A 52 0.91 -5.75 0.24
N GLU A 53 0.49 -6.39 -0.85
CA GLU A 53 1.20 -6.28 -2.14
C GLU A 53 1.16 -4.85 -2.69
N ILE A 54 0.08 -4.10 -2.48
CA ILE A 54 -0.04 -2.71 -2.97
C ILE A 54 0.82 -1.73 -2.13
N PHE A 55 0.80 -1.85 -0.80
CA PHE A 55 1.32 -0.82 0.10
C PHE A 55 2.55 -1.24 0.91
N PHE A 56 2.86 -2.54 0.98
CA PHE A 56 3.87 -3.09 1.91
C PHE A 56 4.87 -4.06 1.27
N ALA A 57 4.85 -4.27 -0.07
CA ALA A 57 5.72 -5.24 -0.77
C ALA A 57 7.22 -5.15 -0.40
N ASN A 58 7.76 -3.94 -0.17
CA ASN A 58 9.17 -3.75 0.18
C ASN A 58 9.47 -3.78 1.68
N LYS A 59 8.46 -3.89 2.56
CA LYS A 59 8.64 -3.88 4.02
C LYS A 59 8.74 -5.27 4.63
N LEU A 60 8.37 -6.32 3.90
CA LEU A 60 8.45 -7.71 4.36
C LEU A 60 9.90 -8.14 4.65
N SER A 61 10.85 -7.69 3.83
CA SER A 61 12.27 -8.06 3.99
C SER A 61 12.92 -7.55 5.29
N GLU A 62 12.41 -6.48 5.89
CA GLU A 62 13.01 -5.91 7.11
C GLU A 62 12.49 -6.59 8.38
N VAL A 63 11.25 -7.08 8.37
CA VAL A 63 10.66 -7.82 9.50
C VAL A 63 11.21 -9.25 9.55
N GLU A 64 11.36 -9.92 8.41
CA GLU A 64 11.94 -11.27 8.33
C GLU A 64 13.43 -11.30 8.76
N LYS A 65 14.20 -10.26 8.43
CA LYS A 65 15.58 -10.11 8.91
C LYS A 65 15.68 -9.98 10.43
N GLY A 66 14.69 -9.34 11.07
CA GLY A 66 14.64 -9.16 12.53
C GLY A 66 14.21 -10.41 13.31
N VAL A 67 13.48 -11.34 12.67
CA VAL A 67 13.05 -12.60 13.29
C VAL A 67 14.16 -13.65 13.24
N ASN A 68 14.96 -13.71 12.16
CA ASN A 68 15.99 -14.73 11.99
C ASN A 68 17.28 -14.49 12.82
N ALA A 69 17.41 -13.34 13.50
CA ALA A 69 18.57 -13.03 14.35
C ALA A 69 18.45 -13.59 15.78
N ASN A 70 17.27 -14.04 16.20
CA ASN A 70 16.97 -14.32 17.61
C ASN A 70 16.71 -15.80 17.93
N ASP A 71 16.67 -16.68 16.92
CA ASP A 71 16.41 -18.12 17.09
C ASP A 71 17.69 -18.99 17.08
N ASN A 72 18.76 -18.48 17.69
CA ASN A 72 19.87 -19.30 18.17
C ASN A 72 19.94 -19.20 19.70
N THR A 73 18.87 -19.64 20.37
CA THR A 73 18.98 -19.98 21.80
C THR A 73 19.59 -21.37 21.87
N SER A 74 20.82 -21.43 22.36
CA SER A 74 21.53 -22.64 22.77
C SER A 74 20.59 -23.59 23.49
N ILE A 75 20.41 -24.80 22.95
CA ILE A 75 20.06 -25.95 23.77
C ILE A 75 21.37 -26.70 23.97
N GLU A 76 21.70 -26.84 25.25
CA GLU A 76 22.87 -27.49 25.85
C GLU A 76 23.16 -28.90 25.31
#